data_AF-A0A6G4ZV99-F1
#
_entry.id   AF-A0A6G4ZV99-F1
#
_cell.length_a   1.000
_cell.length_b   1.000
_cell.length_c   1.000
_cell.angle_alpha   90.00
_cell.angle_beta   90.00
_cell.angle_gamma   90.00
#
_symmetry.space_group_name_H-M   'P 1'
#
loop_
_entity.id
_entity.type
_entity.pdbx_description
1 polymer ?
#
loop_
_entity_poly.entity_id
_entity_poly.type
_entity_poly.pdbx_seq_one_letter_code
_entity_poly.pdbx_strand_id
1 'polypeptide(L)'
;MESYLAFGHFDLVTPDGIIAEILERTEDKLTALIAIEQISPSFVGFGLDKCHIQFNIKSTLAQLGLNGEGEEYLIDSKRRNAIIRVVFFPIGPLGKQLLSLLDVGCYVGKLFAADPRRRVRQPDYLLRMFGRYDRDDLPLLSLGGRYGSQALHLEKLEGQTIAFLTLKNGIVEYDDKIESFLPTLTTALKFPKYKTRELLLLHQVWHEKGSRTLDDNKILLVKTLPLHIRTAFARVSEELLPQGVHHTTASVLQPDTKASGDIYELYGHAGKEITHIPLEFYTLEPHREHVFFSDRDQLQTSLDDPKTIFKTFETAPGDPTFRTAAFIVKGEQMLNLSSKDWIKRKAHLEDFPGLYDLDRQAQMVQEYIEKQPSYPFLKAIENGLITSQGVLFSRYFPSPLMKKMLLGDLVQRCLKGIYFQFPSQSHGEYFSHEDRSTL
;
A
#
# COMPACT_ATOMS: atom_id res chain seq x y z
N MET A 1 -11.45 5.10 -13.28
CA MET A 1 -12.15 4.15 -12.40
C MET A 1 -11.58 2.75 -12.56
N GLU A 2 -11.53 2.15 -13.76
CA GLU A 2 -10.69 0.94 -14.00
C GLU A 2 -9.23 1.13 -13.56
N SER A 3 -8.74 2.36 -13.67
CA SER A 3 -7.36 2.69 -13.36
C SER A 3 -6.94 2.30 -11.94
N TYR A 4 -7.78 2.40 -10.90
CA TYR A 4 -7.31 2.15 -9.52
C TYR A 4 -7.00 0.67 -9.25
N LEU A 5 -7.72 -0.24 -9.90
CA LEU A 5 -7.51 -1.68 -9.78
C LEU A 5 -6.29 -2.17 -10.57
N ALA A 6 -5.68 -1.32 -11.41
CA ALA A 6 -4.60 -1.68 -12.32
C ALA A 6 -3.20 -1.28 -11.81
N PHE A 7 -3.09 -0.47 -10.75
CA PHE A 7 -1.78 -0.09 -10.20
C PHE A 7 -1.34 -1.07 -9.12
N GLY A 8 -0.12 -1.60 -9.26
CA GLY A 8 0.51 -2.42 -8.21
C GLY A 8 0.90 -1.65 -6.95
N HIS A 9 0.86 -0.31 -7.00
CA HIS A 9 1.19 0.56 -5.87
C HIS A 9 -0.03 0.83 -4.99
N PHE A 10 0.20 1.00 -3.69
CA PHE A 10 -0.79 1.44 -2.72
C PHE A 10 -1.06 2.95 -2.83
N ASP A 11 -2.27 3.37 -2.49
CA ASP A 11 -2.76 4.74 -2.66
C ASP A 11 -2.14 5.80 -1.73
N LEU A 12 -1.46 5.41 -0.65
CA LEU A 12 -0.78 6.35 0.26
C LEU A 12 0.69 6.61 -0.09
N VAL A 13 1.25 5.97 -1.12
CA VAL A 13 2.64 6.14 -1.52
C VAL A 13 2.81 6.36 -3.01
N THR A 14 3.88 7.06 -3.38
CA THR A 14 4.30 7.17 -4.77
C THR A 14 5.37 6.11 -5.11
N PRO A 15 5.67 5.92 -6.41
CA PRO A 15 6.96 5.38 -6.83
C PRO A 15 8.13 6.18 -6.26
N ASP A 16 9.32 5.60 -6.32
CA ASP A 16 10.55 6.29 -5.94
C ASP A 16 10.87 7.43 -6.92
N GLY A 17 11.24 8.57 -6.38
CA GLY A 17 11.72 9.73 -7.10
C GLY A 17 13.22 9.73 -7.35
N ILE A 18 13.60 10.37 -8.45
CA ILE A 18 14.99 10.56 -8.88
C ILE A 18 15.46 11.97 -8.57
N ILE A 19 16.74 12.13 -8.23
CA ILE A 19 17.39 13.45 -8.27
C ILE A 19 17.39 13.92 -9.73
N ALA A 20 16.61 14.96 -10.04
CA ALA A 20 16.54 15.57 -11.37
C ALA A 20 17.57 16.69 -11.53
N GLU A 21 17.77 17.46 -10.46
CA GLU A 21 18.68 18.61 -10.46
C GLU A 21 19.28 18.80 -9.06
N ILE A 22 20.56 19.18 -9.00
CA ILE A 22 21.23 19.60 -7.76
C ILE A 22 21.30 21.12 -7.77
N LEU A 23 20.68 21.76 -6.78
CA LEU A 23 20.61 23.21 -6.66
C LEU A 23 21.80 23.78 -5.87
N GLU A 24 22.17 23.10 -4.79
CA GLU A 24 23.24 23.51 -3.88
C GLU A 24 23.92 22.29 -3.28
N ARG A 25 25.24 22.34 -3.13
CA ARG A 25 26.03 21.34 -2.42
C ARG A 25 27.10 21.99 -1.56
N THR A 26 27.11 21.62 -0.29
CA THR A 26 28.18 21.90 0.66
C THR A 26 28.64 20.57 1.30
N GLU A 27 29.57 20.63 2.23
CA GLU A 27 30.02 19.44 2.97
C GLU A 27 28.89 18.83 3.84
N ASP A 28 28.01 19.67 4.38
CA ASP A 28 27.00 19.27 5.35
C ASP A 28 25.56 19.35 4.81
N LYS A 29 25.40 19.70 3.52
CA LYS A 29 24.07 19.90 2.93
C LYS A 29 24.07 19.66 1.42
N LEU A 30 23.01 19.02 0.94
CA LEU A 30 22.69 18.92 -0.49
C LEU A 30 21.24 19.32 -0.70
N THR A 31 20.99 20.35 -1.49
CA THR A 31 19.64 20.70 -1.93
C THR A 31 19.44 20.25 -3.36
N ALA A 32 18.36 19.51 -3.61
CA ALA A 32 18.06 18.96 -4.92
C ALA A 32 16.56 19.00 -5.23
N LEU A 33 16.24 18.98 -6.53
CA LEU A 33 14.89 18.74 -7.03
C LEU A 33 14.73 17.25 -7.31
N ILE A 34 13.72 16.64 -6.69
CA ILE A 34 13.35 15.24 -6.87
C ILE A 34 12.14 15.17 -7.79
N ALA A 35 12.27 14.45 -8.90
CA ALA A 35 11.17 14.19 -9.82
C ALA A 35 10.57 12.81 -9.58
N ILE A 36 9.24 12.75 -9.45
CA ILE A 36 8.48 11.51 -9.32
C ILE A 36 7.49 11.43 -10.48
N GLU A 37 7.54 10.36 -11.25
CA GLU A 37 6.68 10.14 -12.40
C GLU A 37 5.76 8.93 -12.19
N GLN A 38 4.76 8.81 -13.06
CA GLN A 38 3.83 7.67 -13.10
C GLN A 38 3.11 7.42 -11.77
N ILE A 39 2.78 8.49 -11.05
CA ILE A 39 2.04 8.40 -9.80
C ILE A 39 0.66 7.78 -10.08
N SER A 40 0.24 6.83 -9.24
CA SER A 40 -1.08 6.22 -9.35
C SER A 40 -2.16 7.31 -9.33
N PRO A 41 -3.15 7.31 -10.25
CA PRO A 41 -4.26 8.26 -10.21
C PRO A 41 -5.11 8.15 -8.95
N SER A 42 -4.94 7.07 -8.17
CA SER A 42 -5.58 6.89 -6.88
C SER A 42 -4.76 7.43 -5.72
N PHE A 43 -3.56 7.95 -5.97
CA PHE A 43 -2.72 8.51 -4.92
C PHE A 43 -3.47 9.61 -4.17
N VAL A 44 -3.71 9.35 -2.88
CA VAL A 44 -4.58 10.21 -2.05
C VAL A 44 -3.95 11.59 -1.85
N GLY A 45 -2.62 11.68 -1.89
CA GLY A 45 -1.89 12.94 -1.76
C GLY A 45 -2.20 13.98 -2.84
N PHE A 46 -2.86 13.63 -3.95
CA PHE A 46 -3.36 14.65 -4.90
C PHE A 46 -4.44 15.56 -4.33
N GLY A 47 -5.19 15.10 -3.34
CA GLY A 47 -6.31 15.82 -2.73
C GLY A 47 -6.08 16.20 -1.27
N LEU A 48 -4.88 16.00 -0.73
CA LEU A 48 -4.54 16.36 0.64
C LEU A 48 -3.80 17.68 0.72
N ASP A 49 -3.93 18.34 1.87
CA ASP A 49 -3.08 19.46 2.23
C ASP A 49 -1.62 19.01 2.31
N LYS A 50 -0.70 19.88 1.88
CA LYS A 50 0.73 19.57 1.80
C LYS A 50 1.34 19.20 3.17
N CYS A 51 0.77 19.67 4.27
CA CYS A 51 1.21 19.31 5.63
C CYS A 51 0.98 17.82 5.97
N HIS A 52 0.13 17.11 5.21
CA HIS A 52 -0.08 15.68 5.34
C HIS A 52 0.75 14.86 4.33
N ILE A 53 1.61 15.51 3.55
CA ILE A 53 2.46 14.85 2.57
C ILE A 53 3.90 15.02 3.04
N GLN A 54 4.59 13.90 3.20
CA GLN A 54 5.99 13.89 3.61
C GLN A 54 6.85 13.21 2.57
N PHE A 55 8.05 13.75 2.34
CA PHE A 55 9.10 13.02 1.67
C PHE A 55 9.68 11.97 2.62
N ASN A 56 9.65 10.71 2.20
CA ASN A 56 10.21 9.58 2.91
C ASN A 56 11.45 9.08 2.18
N ILE A 57 12.63 9.38 2.72
CA ILE A 57 13.90 8.93 2.15
C ILE A 57 13.98 7.39 2.15
N LYS A 58 14.71 6.82 1.20
CA LYS A 58 14.97 5.37 1.18
C LYS A 58 15.72 4.97 2.44
N SER A 59 15.21 3.96 3.16
CA SER A 59 15.86 3.44 4.38
C SER A 59 17.32 3.02 4.14
N THR A 60 17.71 2.56 2.93
CA THR A 60 19.13 2.31 2.61
C THR A 60 20.03 3.54 2.78
N LEU A 61 19.54 4.73 2.43
CA LEU A 61 20.27 5.98 2.63
C LEU A 61 20.25 6.40 4.10
N ALA A 62 19.08 6.28 4.74
CA ALA A 62 18.93 6.56 6.16
C ALA A 62 19.89 5.74 7.02
N GLN A 63 20.00 4.42 6.77
CA GLN A 63 20.89 3.53 7.55
C GLN A 63 22.36 3.89 7.44
N LEU A 64 22.75 4.63 6.39
CA LEU A 64 24.12 5.10 6.18
C LEU A 64 24.35 6.51 6.75
N GLY A 65 23.38 7.04 7.51
CA GLY A 65 23.48 8.35 8.11
C GLY A 65 23.09 9.48 7.17
N LEU A 66 22.27 9.25 6.13
CA LEU A 66 21.76 10.34 5.31
C LEU A 66 20.28 10.57 5.60
N ASN A 67 19.91 11.78 6.01
CA ASN A 67 18.52 12.18 6.15
C ASN A 67 18.12 13.13 5.01
N GLY A 68 16.81 13.29 4.78
CA GLY A 68 16.29 14.17 3.73
C GLY A 68 14.91 14.71 4.07
N GLU A 69 14.77 16.03 4.08
CA GLU A 69 13.52 16.74 4.39
C GLU A 69 13.00 17.48 3.16
N GLY A 70 11.71 17.31 2.86
CA GLY A 70 11.07 18.03 1.75
C GLY A 70 10.57 19.41 2.20
N GLU A 71 11.05 20.45 1.55
CA GLU A 71 10.70 21.85 1.85
C GLU A 71 9.55 22.35 0.97
N GLU A 72 9.51 21.95 -0.30
CA GLU A 72 8.49 22.40 -1.25
C GLU A 72 7.97 21.24 -2.10
N TYR A 73 6.65 21.19 -2.29
CA TYR A 73 5.95 20.13 -3.01
C TYR A 73 5.11 20.71 -4.15
N LEU A 74 5.44 20.33 -5.38
CA LEU A 74 4.65 20.60 -6.58
C LEU A 74 4.11 19.28 -7.11
N ILE A 75 2.83 18.99 -6.87
CA ILE A 75 2.20 17.71 -7.20
C ILE A 75 1.10 17.98 -8.23
N ASP A 76 1.15 17.32 -9.39
CA ASP A 76 0.19 17.51 -10.48
C ASP A 76 -0.61 16.21 -10.72
N SER A 77 -1.90 16.26 -10.39
CA SER A 77 -2.83 15.14 -10.57
C SER A 77 -3.19 14.85 -12.02
N LYS A 78 -3.13 15.86 -12.91
CA LYS A 78 -3.42 15.69 -14.34
C LYS A 78 -2.25 15.02 -15.05
N ARG A 79 -1.02 15.45 -14.74
CA ARG A 79 0.21 14.88 -15.32
C ARG A 79 0.68 13.62 -14.59
N ARG A 80 0.16 13.35 -13.39
CA ARG A 80 0.53 12.22 -12.52
C ARG A 80 2.02 12.22 -12.18
N ASN A 81 2.53 13.39 -11.83
CA ASN A 81 3.92 13.57 -11.44
C ASN A 81 4.04 14.56 -10.28
N ALA A 82 5.22 14.59 -9.67
CA ALA A 82 5.57 15.54 -8.62
C ALA A 82 7.02 16.00 -8.76
N ILE A 83 7.27 17.25 -8.39
CA ILE A 83 8.61 17.82 -8.19
C ILE A 83 8.70 18.28 -6.75
N ILE A 84 9.73 17.84 -6.04
CA ILE A 84 9.93 18.11 -4.62
C ILE A 84 11.29 18.74 -4.43
N ARG A 85 11.37 19.89 -3.75
CA ARG A 85 12.64 20.42 -3.28
C ARG A 85 12.98 19.76 -1.96
N VAL A 86 14.07 18.99 -1.95
CA VAL A 86 14.52 18.22 -0.79
C VAL A 86 15.90 18.72 -0.35
N VAL A 87 16.05 18.87 0.96
CA VAL A 87 17.32 19.14 1.63
C VAL A 87 17.81 17.85 2.29
N PHE A 88 18.92 17.34 1.80
CA PHE A 88 19.64 16.23 2.41
C PHE A 88 20.73 16.75 3.32
N PHE A 89 20.90 16.10 4.46
CA PHE A 89 21.96 16.41 5.41
C PHE A 89 22.53 15.12 6.02
N PRO A 90 23.84 15.08 6.27
CA PRO A 90 24.51 13.91 6.81
C PRO A 90 24.44 13.87 8.33
N ILE A 91 24.36 12.67 8.87
CA ILE A 91 24.47 12.31 10.28
C ILE A 91 25.72 11.45 10.39
N GLY A 92 26.79 12.05 10.91
CA GLY A 92 28.09 11.40 11.10
C GLY A 92 28.94 11.25 9.83
N PRO A 93 30.14 10.66 9.96
CA PRO A 93 31.14 10.64 8.90
C PRO A 93 30.70 9.88 7.64
N LEU A 94 30.02 8.73 7.83
CA LEU A 94 29.55 7.90 6.73
C LEU A 94 28.49 8.62 5.88
N GLY A 95 27.58 9.35 6.55
CA GLY A 95 26.58 10.19 5.90
C GLY A 95 27.22 11.28 5.05
N LYS A 96 28.30 11.93 5.54
CA LYS A 96 29.03 12.97 4.79
C LYS A 96 29.64 12.42 3.51
N GLN A 97 30.28 11.25 3.59
CA GLN A 97 30.84 10.59 2.41
C GLN A 97 29.73 10.24 1.42
N LEU A 98 28.63 9.65 1.88
CA LEU A 98 27.49 9.30 1.03
C LEU A 98 26.87 10.54 0.35
N LEU A 99 26.69 11.64 1.08
CA LEU A 99 26.19 12.91 0.55
C LEU A 99 27.04 13.39 -0.64
N SER A 100 28.37 13.29 -0.52
CA SER A 100 29.31 13.70 -1.58
C SER A 100 29.22 12.85 -2.85
N LEU A 101 28.69 11.62 -2.74
CA LEU A 101 28.59 10.66 -3.83
C LEU A 101 27.20 10.62 -4.49
N LEU A 102 26.19 11.26 -3.89
CA LEU A 102 24.88 11.40 -4.53
C LEU A 102 25.00 12.24 -5.80
N ASP A 103 24.17 11.92 -6.80
CA ASP A 103 24.24 12.56 -8.11
C ASP A 103 22.88 12.49 -8.82
N VAL A 104 22.73 13.26 -9.89
CA VAL A 104 21.56 13.23 -10.77
C VAL A 104 21.30 11.80 -11.27
N GLY A 105 20.03 11.41 -11.26
CA GLY A 105 19.54 10.08 -11.63
C GLY A 105 19.48 9.07 -10.48
N CYS A 106 20.01 9.38 -9.29
CA CYS A 106 19.85 8.50 -8.12
C CYS A 106 18.39 8.49 -7.63
N TYR A 107 17.84 7.29 -7.40
CA TYR A 107 16.56 7.12 -6.73
C TYR A 107 16.74 7.24 -5.22
N VAL A 108 16.06 8.20 -4.58
CA VAL A 108 16.38 8.63 -3.20
C VAL A 108 15.25 8.53 -2.20
N GLY A 109 14.00 8.52 -2.63
CA GLY A 109 12.86 8.47 -1.71
C GLY A 109 11.53 8.53 -2.44
N LYS A 110 10.45 8.61 -1.69
CA LYS A 110 9.08 8.68 -2.22
C LYS A 110 8.23 9.63 -1.38
N LEU A 111 7.04 9.95 -1.86
CA LEU A 111 6.06 10.63 -1.03
C LEU A 111 5.20 9.63 -0.27
N PHE A 112 4.88 9.96 0.97
CA PHE A 112 3.86 9.32 1.77
C PHE A 112 2.76 10.33 2.10
N ALA A 113 1.50 9.91 1.90
CA ALA A 113 0.30 10.67 2.20
C ALA A 113 -0.27 10.19 3.55
N ALA A 114 0.03 10.92 4.62
CA ALA A 114 -0.43 10.64 5.98
C ALA A 114 -1.88 11.12 6.18
N ASP A 115 -2.82 10.58 5.40
CA ASP A 115 -4.24 10.97 5.44
C ASP A 115 -4.86 10.72 6.83
N PRO A 116 -5.28 11.76 7.57
CA PRO A 116 -5.88 11.61 8.91
C PRO A 116 -7.15 10.74 8.95
N ARG A 117 -7.85 10.61 7.81
CA ARG A 117 -9.04 9.75 7.69
C ARG A 117 -8.68 8.26 7.67
N ARG A 118 -7.43 7.95 7.32
CA ARG A 118 -6.91 6.58 7.18
C ARG A 118 -6.19 6.11 8.42
N ARG A 119 -5.87 7.03 9.35
CA ARG A 119 -5.23 6.74 10.63
C ARG A 119 -6.08 5.79 11.48
N VAL A 120 -5.47 4.73 12.01
CA VAL A 120 -6.14 3.75 12.86
C VAL A 120 -6.37 4.35 14.24
N ARG A 121 -7.64 4.40 14.65
CA ARG A 121 -8.07 5.03 15.91
C ARG A 121 -8.36 4.05 17.03
N GLN A 122 -8.65 2.79 16.68
CA GLN A 122 -9.07 1.76 17.63
C GLN A 122 -8.11 0.56 17.53
N PRO A 123 -7.49 0.13 18.65
CA PRO A 123 -6.59 -1.01 18.67
C PRO A 123 -7.21 -2.30 18.11
N ASP A 124 -8.52 -2.48 18.34
CA ASP A 124 -9.29 -3.62 17.85
C ASP A 124 -9.16 -3.86 16.34
N TYR A 125 -8.98 -2.79 15.56
CA TYR A 125 -8.77 -2.92 14.11
C TYR A 125 -7.50 -3.74 13.80
N LEU A 126 -6.39 -3.45 14.48
CA LEU A 126 -5.13 -4.17 14.30
C LEU A 126 -5.17 -5.54 14.98
N LEU A 127 -5.79 -5.65 16.17
CA LEU A 127 -5.94 -6.91 16.89
C LEU A 127 -6.66 -7.98 16.07
N ARG A 128 -7.65 -7.59 15.25
CA ARG A 128 -8.33 -8.50 14.32
C ARG A 128 -7.39 -9.09 13.25
N MET A 129 -6.27 -8.44 12.95
CA MET A 129 -5.30 -8.89 11.95
C MET A 129 -4.17 -9.74 12.57
N PHE A 130 -3.93 -9.61 13.88
CA PHE A 130 -2.93 -10.39 14.58
C PHE A 130 -3.27 -11.89 14.59
N GLY A 131 -2.26 -12.71 14.33
CA GLY A 131 -2.40 -14.17 14.28
C GLY A 131 -3.22 -14.70 13.10
N ARG A 132 -3.66 -13.82 12.19
CA ARG A 132 -4.31 -14.20 10.94
C ARG A 132 -3.29 -14.29 9.81
N TYR A 133 -3.57 -15.19 8.89
CA TYR A 133 -2.72 -15.49 7.74
C TYR A 133 -3.52 -15.33 6.47
N ASP A 134 -2.83 -14.99 5.39
CA ASP A 134 -3.41 -15.13 4.06
C ASP A 134 -3.38 -16.60 3.59
N ARG A 135 -3.79 -16.81 2.34
CA ARG A 135 -3.85 -18.15 1.74
C ARG A 135 -2.50 -18.82 1.53
N ASP A 136 -1.43 -18.02 1.44
CA ASP A 136 -0.07 -18.48 1.21
C ASP A 136 0.65 -18.70 2.54
N ASP A 137 -0.13 -18.77 3.64
CA ASP A 137 0.34 -19.00 5.01
C ASP A 137 1.28 -17.90 5.50
N LEU A 138 1.12 -16.70 4.93
CA LEU A 138 1.87 -15.51 5.30
C LEU A 138 1.05 -14.66 6.27
N PRO A 139 1.64 -14.21 7.40
CA PRO A 139 0.91 -13.44 8.39
C PRO A 139 0.43 -12.09 7.82
N LEU A 140 -0.78 -11.69 8.18
CA LEU A 140 -1.37 -10.39 7.81
C LEU A 140 -0.74 -9.25 8.63
N LEU A 141 -0.62 -9.49 9.94
CA LEU A 141 0.09 -8.65 10.89
C LEU A 141 0.73 -9.55 11.96
N SER A 142 2.06 -9.48 12.13
CA SER A 142 2.76 -10.28 13.14
C SER A 142 4.09 -9.65 13.55
N LEU A 143 4.48 -9.79 14.82
CA LEU A 143 5.78 -9.39 15.33
C LEU A 143 6.62 -10.64 15.66
N GLY A 144 7.83 -10.77 15.13
CA GLY A 144 8.74 -11.88 15.48
C GLY A 144 8.49 -13.19 14.71
N GLY A 145 7.83 -13.13 13.56
CA GLY A 145 7.63 -14.28 12.67
C GLY A 145 6.27 -14.95 12.81
N ARG A 146 6.16 -16.21 12.40
CA ARG A 146 4.90 -16.94 12.25
C ARG A 146 4.05 -16.90 13.53
N TYR A 147 4.59 -17.40 14.64
CA TYR A 147 3.81 -17.53 15.89
C TYR A 147 3.51 -16.21 16.62
N GLY A 148 4.01 -15.08 16.11
CA GLY A 148 3.90 -13.79 16.77
C GLY A 148 4.69 -13.73 18.08
N SER A 149 4.85 -12.52 18.61
CA SER A 149 5.41 -12.29 19.93
C SER A 149 4.39 -11.54 20.77
N GLN A 150 4.36 -11.81 22.07
CA GLN A 150 3.58 -11.03 23.04
C GLN A 150 4.18 -9.63 23.28
N ALA A 151 5.27 -9.29 22.58
CA ALA A 151 6.03 -8.05 22.79
C ALA A 151 5.42 -6.84 22.06
N LEU A 152 4.31 -7.02 21.33
CA LEU A 152 3.61 -5.90 20.72
C LEU A 152 2.57 -5.36 21.69
N HIS A 153 2.84 -4.15 22.19
CA HIS A 153 1.91 -3.42 23.06
C HIS A 153 1.17 -2.37 22.24
N LEU A 154 -0.17 -2.45 22.21
CA LEU A 154 -1.03 -1.46 21.55
C LEU A 154 -1.71 -0.58 22.60
N GLU A 155 -1.54 0.73 22.46
CA GLU A 155 -2.21 1.71 23.31
C GLU A 155 -3.06 2.65 22.45
N LYS A 156 -4.13 3.16 23.06
CA LYS A 156 -4.90 4.26 22.49
C LYS A 156 -4.48 5.56 23.16
N LEU A 157 -3.72 6.37 22.45
CA LEU A 157 -3.24 7.68 22.90
C LEU A 157 -3.89 8.74 22.02
N GLU A 158 -4.48 9.78 22.63
CA GLU A 158 -5.06 10.93 21.91
C GLU A 158 -6.01 10.57 20.75
N GLY A 159 -6.75 9.46 20.89
CA GLY A 159 -7.68 9.00 19.86
C GLY A 159 -7.06 8.24 18.68
N GLN A 160 -5.77 7.94 18.74
CA GLN A 160 -5.03 7.12 17.77
C GLN A 160 -4.46 5.85 18.42
N THR A 161 -4.28 4.80 17.61
CA THR A 161 -3.64 3.56 18.04
C THR A 161 -2.15 3.63 17.79
N ILE A 162 -1.37 3.43 18.86
CA ILE A 162 0.09 3.39 18.84
C ILE A 162 0.56 1.99 19.22
N ALA A 163 1.47 1.42 18.46
CA ALA A 163 2.22 0.24 18.84
C ALA A 163 3.60 0.62 19.37
N PHE A 164 3.97 0.11 20.54
CA PHE A 164 5.32 0.24 21.07
C PHE A 164 6.11 -1.04 20.79
N LEU A 165 7.01 -0.99 19.81
CA LEU A 165 7.86 -2.13 19.47
C LEU A 165 9.08 -2.17 20.38
N THR A 166 9.22 -3.22 21.19
CA THR A 166 10.41 -3.42 22.02
C THR A 166 11.66 -3.64 21.17
N LEU A 167 12.72 -2.90 21.50
CA LEU A 167 14.04 -3.05 20.89
C LEU A 167 14.77 -4.27 21.43
N LYS A 168 15.47 -4.97 20.53
CA LYS A 168 16.44 -6.01 20.90
C LYS A 168 17.62 -5.38 21.64
N ASN A 169 18.29 -6.18 22.47
CA ASN A 169 19.52 -5.77 23.13
C ASN A 169 20.66 -5.76 22.11
N GLY A 170 21.27 -4.59 21.92
CA GLY A 170 22.37 -4.40 20.98
C GLY A 170 22.08 -3.37 19.90
N ILE A 171 23.09 -3.16 19.06
CA ILE A 171 23.09 -2.17 17.97
C ILE A 171 23.69 -2.79 16.70
N VAL A 172 23.40 -2.18 15.56
CA VAL A 172 24.05 -2.50 14.29
C VAL A 172 25.16 -1.49 14.03
N GLU A 173 26.35 -1.98 13.75
CA GLU A 173 27.47 -1.18 13.26
C GLU A 173 27.88 -1.68 11.87
N TYR A 174 28.71 -0.89 11.17
CA TYR A 174 29.27 -1.28 9.89
C TYR A 174 30.71 -1.75 10.04
N ASP A 175 31.11 -2.70 9.21
CA ASP A 175 32.53 -3.05 9.07
C ASP A 175 33.34 -1.93 8.40
N ASP A 176 34.66 -1.98 8.54
CA ASP A 176 35.58 -0.97 7.99
C ASP A 176 35.53 -0.87 6.45
N LYS A 177 34.92 -1.83 5.76
CA LYS A 177 34.86 -1.88 4.29
C LYS A 177 33.67 -1.11 3.74
N ILE A 178 32.75 -0.65 4.58
CA ILE A 178 31.53 0.04 4.14
C ILE A 178 31.84 1.29 3.30
N GLU A 179 32.90 2.03 3.63
CA GLU A 179 33.28 3.25 2.91
C GLU A 179 33.63 2.95 1.45
N SER A 180 34.34 1.84 1.21
CA SER A 180 34.71 1.39 -0.14
C SER A 180 33.50 0.89 -0.94
N PHE A 181 32.39 0.55 -0.28
CA PHE A 181 31.16 0.10 -0.91
C PHE A 181 30.27 1.27 -1.37
N LEU A 182 30.38 2.45 -0.76
CA LEU A 182 29.50 3.59 -1.06
C LEU A 182 29.42 3.96 -2.55
N PRO A 183 30.53 4.02 -3.34
CA PRO A 183 30.43 4.35 -4.77
C PRO A 183 29.65 3.29 -5.59
N THR A 184 29.76 2.02 -5.19
CA THR A 184 29.00 0.93 -5.82
C THR A 184 27.52 1.08 -5.49
N LEU A 185 27.21 1.40 -4.24
CA LEU A 185 25.85 1.64 -3.80
C LEU A 185 25.21 2.82 -4.54
N THR A 186 25.89 3.96 -4.66
CA THR A 186 25.35 5.14 -5.36
C THR A 186 25.14 4.88 -6.84
N THR A 187 26.01 4.08 -7.47
CA THR A 187 25.80 3.60 -8.84
C THR A 187 24.54 2.72 -8.91
N ALA A 188 24.37 1.78 -7.97
CA ALA A 188 23.18 0.93 -7.92
C ALA A 188 21.88 1.72 -7.68
N LEU A 189 21.94 2.84 -6.95
CA LEU A 189 20.79 3.73 -6.75
C LEU A 189 20.26 4.36 -8.03
N LYS A 190 21.04 4.40 -9.13
CA LYS A 190 20.56 4.85 -10.45
C LYS A 190 19.67 3.80 -11.14
N PHE A 191 19.57 2.58 -10.59
CA PHE A 191 18.82 1.48 -11.18
C PHE A 191 17.83 0.88 -10.16
N PRO A 192 16.51 1.14 -10.28
CA PRO A 192 15.52 0.80 -9.25
C PRO A 192 15.29 -0.72 -9.11
N LYS A 193 15.81 -1.53 -10.05
CA LYS A 193 15.72 -2.99 -10.02
C LYS A 193 16.65 -3.63 -8.99
N TYR A 194 17.72 -2.95 -8.59
CA TYR A 194 18.66 -3.49 -7.60
C TYR A 194 18.14 -3.28 -6.18
N LYS A 195 18.18 -4.35 -5.40
CA LYS A 195 17.78 -4.32 -3.99
C LYS A 195 18.94 -3.87 -3.10
N THR A 196 19.24 -2.57 -3.17
CA THR A 196 20.39 -1.97 -2.46
C THR A 196 20.40 -2.21 -0.94
N ARG A 197 19.21 -2.32 -0.31
CA ARG A 197 19.09 -2.69 1.11
C ARG A 197 19.64 -4.09 1.41
N GLU A 198 19.43 -5.08 0.53
CA GLU A 198 19.94 -6.44 0.75
C GLU A 198 21.48 -6.49 0.66
N LEU A 199 22.08 -5.64 -0.18
CA LEU A 199 23.53 -5.53 -0.31
C LEU A 199 24.17 -4.92 0.94
N LEU A 200 23.49 -3.97 1.58
CA LEU A 200 23.96 -3.31 2.80
C LEU A 200 24.17 -4.29 3.96
N LEU A 201 23.38 -5.38 4.01
CA LEU A 201 23.48 -6.42 5.03
C LEU A 201 24.86 -7.11 5.05
N LEU A 202 25.59 -7.11 3.93
CA LEU A 202 26.94 -7.70 3.84
C LEU A 202 27.98 -6.99 4.71
N HIS A 203 27.71 -5.74 5.06
CA HIS A 203 28.59 -4.88 5.85
C HIS A 203 28.10 -4.64 7.27
N GLN A 204 26.92 -5.16 7.64
CA GLN A 204 26.33 -4.93 8.95
C GLN A 204 26.78 -5.97 9.97
N VAL A 205 27.27 -5.51 11.11
CA VAL A 205 27.68 -6.32 12.25
C VAL A 205 26.74 -6.04 13.42
N TRP A 206 26.19 -7.10 14.02
CA TRP A 206 25.31 -6.99 15.18
C TRP A 206 26.11 -7.11 16.48
N HIS A 207 26.01 -6.08 17.33
CA HIS A 207 26.68 -6.03 18.62
C HIS A 207 25.65 -6.18 19.74
N GLU A 208 25.43 -7.42 20.22
CA GLU A 208 24.40 -7.78 21.22
C GLU A 208 24.47 -7.01 22.54
N LYS A 209 25.63 -6.44 22.89
CA LYS A 209 25.87 -5.67 24.13
C LYS A 209 26.11 -4.19 23.87
N GLY A 210 25.85 -3.71 22.66
CA GLY A 210 25.98 -2.29 22.34
C GLY A 210 24.99 -1.45 23.11
N SER A 211 25.45 -0.30 23.61
CA SER A 211 24.61 0.68 24.31
C SER A 211 23.62 1.31 23.33
N ARG A 212 22.35 1.44 23.75
CA ARG A 212 21.30 2.11 22.94
C ARG A 212 21.13 3.58 23.33
N THR A 213 22.25 4.21 23.69
CA THR A 213 22.34 5.65 23.96
C THR A 213 22.69 6.39 22.68
N LEU A 214 22.19 7.61 22.56
CA LEU A 214 22.50 8.46 21.41
C LEU A 214 23.64 9.42 21.76
N ASP A 215 24.65 9.41 20.92
CA ASP A 215 25.74 10.39 20.92
C ASP A 215 25.51 11.42 19.80
N ASP A 216 25.94 12.66 20.06
CA ASP A 216 25.93 13.71 19.05
C ASP A 216 26.72 13.28 17.80
N ASN A 217 26.20 13.63 16.62
CA ASN A 217 26.81 13.35 15.31
C ASN A 217 26.99 11.86 14.98
N LYS A 218 26.26 10.95 15.63
CA LYS A 218 26.22 9.54 15.23
C LYS A 218 24.80 9.12 14.91
N ILE A 219 24.68 8.21 13.94
CA ILE A 219 23.47 7.47 13.71
C ILE A 219 23.50 6.20 14.57
N LEU A 220 22.41 5.95 15.29
CA LEU A 220 22.18 4.74 16.05
C LEU A 220 21.24 3.84 15.26
N LEU A 221 21.71 2.65 14.92
CA LEU A 221 20.93 1.61 14.25
C LEU A 221 20.51 0.56 15.27
N VAL A 222 19.22 0.51 15.59
CA VAL A 222 18.65 -0.45 16.54
C VAL A 222 17.74 -1.44 15.86
N LYS A 223 17.61 -2.64 16.43
CA LYS A 223 16.72 -3.67 15.90
C LYS A 223 15.48 -3.92 16.74
N THR A 224 14.38 -4.24 16.08
CA THR A 224 13.21 -4.88 16.70
C THR A 224 13.14 -6.36 16.30
N LEU A 225 12.14 -7.08 16.82
CA LEU A 225 11.68 -8.28 16.15
C LEU A 225 11.08 -7.90 14.79
N PRO A 226 11.28 -8.71 13.72
CA PRO A 226 10.71 -8.40 12.41
C PRO A 226 9.19 -8.20 12.51
N LEU A 227 8.71 -7.03 12.09
CA LEU A 227 7.29 -6.75 11.97
C LEU A 227 6.86 -7.15 10.56
N HIS A 228 5.85 -7.99 10.44
CA HIS A 228 5.23 -8.32 9.16
C HIS A 228 3.96 -7.47 9.04
N ILE A 229 3.94 -6.50 8.12
CA ILE A 229 2.76 -5.67 7.85
C ILE A 229 2.31 -5.89 6.41
N ARG A 230 1.04 -6.29 6.22
CA ARG A 230 0.46 -6.47 4.87
C ARG A 230 -0.89 -5.82 4.68
N THR A 231 -1.53 -5.42 5.76
CA THR A 231 -2.91 -4.95 5.81
C THR A 231 -3.02 -3.48 6.23
N ALA A 232 -1.89 -2.83 6.47
CA ALA A 232 -1.79 -1.42 6.85
C ALA A 232 -0.41 -0.87 6.45
N PHE A 233 -0.29 0.45 6.47
CA PHE A 233 1.00 1.12 6.63
C PHE A 233 1.26 1.36 8.11
N ALA A 234 2.54 1.46 8.47
CA ALA A 234 2.94 2.03 9.75
C ALA A 234 3.89 3.21 9.54
N ARG A 235 3.87 4.16 10.47
CA ARG A 235 4.79 5.29 10.49
C ARG A 235 5.36 5.45 11.91
N VAL A 236 6.66 5.72 12.02
CA VAL A 236 7.27 6.09 13.30
C VAL A 236 6.64 7.38 13.81
N SER A 237 6.13 7.36 15.04
CA SER A 237 5.52 8.52 15.69
C SER A 237 6.59 9.35 16.40
N GLU A 238 7.21 10.27 15.66
CA GLU A 238 8.30 11.13 16.13
C GLU A 238 8.00 11.83 17.47
N GLU A 239 6.76 12.33 17.64
CA GLU A 239 6.30 13.03 18.85
C GLU A 239 6.31 12.17 20.12
N LEU A 240 6.34 10.85 19.97
CA LEU A 240 6.34 9.89 21.09
C LEU A 240 7.74 9.31 21.35
N LEU A 241 8.75 9.72 20.59
CA LEU A 241 10.14 9.39 20.90
C LEU A 241 10.60 10.18 22.15
N PRO A 242 11.60 9.66 22.89
CA PRO A 242 12.16 10.41 24.00
C PRO A 242 12.69 11.78 23.55
N GLN A 243 12.61 12.78 24.43
CA GLN A 243 13.08 14.14 24.10
C GLN A 243 14.55 14.13 23.64
N GLY A 244 14.81 14.79 22.50
CA GLY A 244 16.15 14.87 21.87
C GLY A 244 16.49 13.69 20.97
N VAL A 245 15.64 12.65 20.93
CA VAL A 245 15.73 11.53 19.99
C VAL A 245 14.93 11.86 18.73
N HIS A 246 15.55 11.64 17.59
CA HIS A 246 14.92 11.79 16.30
C HIS A 246 15.02 10.53 15.47
N HIS A 247 13.98 10.21 14.71
CA HIS A 247 14.05 9.22 13.64
C HIS A 247 14.29 9.92 12.30
N THR A 248 15.03 9.29 11.39
CA THR A 248 15.17 9.83 10.02
C THR A 248 13.82 9.90 9.31
N THR A 249 13.73 10.60 8.18
CA THR A 249 12.49 10.63 7.39
C THR A 249 12.14 9.30 6.72
N ALA A 250 12.97 8.26 6.86
CA ALA A 250 12.66 6.89 6.45
C ALA A 250 11.70 6.20 7.44
N SER A 251 10.64 6.90 7.83
CA SER A 251 9.75 6.52 8.94
C SER A 251 8.58 5.62 8.54
N VAL A 252 8.38 5.34 7.25
CA VAL A 252 7.21 4.61 6.74
C VAL A 252 7.53 3.14 6.44
N LEU A 253 6.73 2.25 7.03
CA LEU A 253 6.70 0.82 6.75
C LEU A 253 5.54 0.52 5.79
N GLN A 254 5.87 -0.11 4.65
CA GLN A 254 4.92 -0.42 3.59
C GLN A 254 4.42 -1.88 3.66
N PRO A 255 3.23 -2.17 3.12
CA PRO A 255 2.54 -3.47 3.24
C PRO A 255 3.03 -4.54 2.25
N ASP A 256 4.10 -4.24 1.50
CA ASP A 256 4.70 -5.10 0.47
C ASP A 256 5.90 -5.90 0.98
N THR A 257 6.25 -5.75 2.25
CA THR A 257 7.45 -6.34 2.83
C THR A 257 7.14 -7.71 3.44
N LYS A 258 7.83 -8.75 2.95
CA LYS A 258 7.76 -10.10 3.55
C LYS A 258 8.26 -10.11 5.00
N ALA A 259 9.08 -9.13 5.37
CA ALA A 259 9.40 -8.69 6.72
C ALA A 259 9.69 -7.19 6.64
N SER A 260 8.89 -6.37 7.31
CA SER A 260 9.05 -4.93 7.38
C SER A 260 10.21 -4.57 8.32
N GLY A 261 10.83 -3.42 8.07
CA GLY A 261 12.10 -2.98 8.64
C GLY A 261 12.37 -3.47 10.06
N ASP A 262 13.41 -4.31 10.20
CA ASP A 262 13.92 -4.76 11.49
C ASP A 262 14.91 -3.77 12.08
N ILE A 263 15.41 -2.81 11.29
CA ILE A 263 16.38 -1.77 11.68
C ILE A 263 15.71 -0.41 11.61
N TYR A 264 15.88 0.38 12.66
CA TYR A 264 15.43 1.77 12.78
C TYR A 264 16.62 2.71 12.92
N GLU A 265 16.49 3.88 12.31
CA GLU A 265 17.56 4.85 12.14
C GLU A 265 17.33 6.08 13.04
N LEU A 266 18.05 6.15 14.16
CA LEU A 266 17.88 7.18 15.17
C LEU A 266 19.09 8.11 15.26
N TYR A 267 18.87 9.39 15.57
CA TYR A 267 19.93 10.37 15.77
C TYR A 267 19.51 11.42 16.81
N GLY A 268 20.44 12.29 17.21
CA GLY A 268 20.21 13.33 18.21
C GLY A 268 20.94 13.02 19.51
N HIS A 269 20.34 13.38 20.64
CA HIS A 269 20.97 13.27 21.95
C HIS A 269 20.00 12.67 22.98
N ALA A 270 20.40 11.60 23.65
CA ALA A 270 19.62 11.04 24.76
C ALA A 270 20.52 10.40 25.82
N GLY A 271 20.46 10.94 27.04
CA GLY A 271 21.20 10.42 28.19
C GLY A 271 20.65 9.10 28.78
N LYS A 272 19.58 8.55 28.20
CA LYS A 272 18.98 7.26 28.60
C LYS A 272 18.87 6.35 27.38
N GLU A 273 18.96 5.05 27.63
CA GLU A 273 18.73 4.07 26.57
C GLU A 273 17.31 4.13 26.02
N ILE A 274 17.22 4.00 24.71
CA ILE A 274 15.97 3.84 24.01
C ILE A 274 15.54 2.37 24.11
N THR A 275 14.28 2.15 24.43
CA THR A 275 13.74 0.80 24.70
C THR A 275 12.66 0.38 23.72
N HIS A 276 11.98 1.34 23.09
CA HIS A 276 10.85 1.08 22.20
C HIS A 276 10.83 2.02 20.99
N ILE A 277 10.21 1.57 19.90
CA ILE A 277 9.86 2.41 18.75
C ILE A 277 8.33 2.56 18.69
N PRO A 278 7.79 3.79 18.80
CA PRO A 278 6.36 4.04 18.67
C PRO A 278 5.97 4.08 17.18
N LEU A 279 4.98 3.27 16.82
CA LEU A 279 4.40 3.24 15.47
C LEU A 279 2.93 3.61 15.51
N GLU A 280 2.52 4.54 14.65
CA GLU A 280 1.11 4.72 14.29
C GLU A 280 0.79 4.01 12.98
N PHE A 281 -0.49 3.74 12.72
CA PHE A 281 -0.92 2.92 11.58
C PHE A 281 -1.92 3.64 10.69
N TYR A 282 -1.85 3.36 9.39
CA TYR A 282 -2.80 3.84 8.39
C TYR A 282 -3.38 2.65 7.62
N THR A 283 -4.70 2.62 7.48
CA THR A 283 -5.42 1.55 6.76
C THR A 283 -5.05 1.51 5.27
N LEU A 284 -5.23 0.34 4.63
CA LEU A 284 -5.17 0.17 3.16
C LEU A 284 -6.51 0.32 2.48
N GLU A 285 -6.50 0.58 1.18
CA GLU A 285 -7.71 0.70 0.38
C GLU A 285 -8.67 -0.41 0.81
N PRO A 286 -9.97 -0.14 1.04
CA PRO A 286 -10.87 -1.11 1.66
C PRO A 286 -10.82 -2.53 1.06
N HIS A 287 -10.56 -2.62 -0.26
CA HIS A 287 -10.47 -3.86 -1.00
C HIS A 287 -9.14 -4.63 -0.83
N ARG A 288 -8.12 -4.03 -0.22
CA ARG A 288 -6.76 -4.57 0.02
C ARG A 288 -6.46 -4.91 1.49
N GLU A 289 -7.40 -4.68 2.40
CA GLU A 289 -7.21 -4.87 3.86
C GLU A 289 -7.18 -6.35 4.31
N HIS A 290 -7.44 -7.33 3.44
CA HIS A 290 -7.59 -8.76 3.80
C HIS A 290 -8.67 -9.03 4.87
N VAL A 291 -9.73 -8.21 4.92
CA VAL A 291 -10.80 -8.38 5.93
C VAL A 291 -11.83 -9.41 5.45
N PHE A 292 -12.23 -10.32 6.34
CA PHE A 292 -13.26 -11.30 6.07
C PHE A 292 -14.65 -10.67 6.11
N PHE A 293 -15.57 -11.24 5.35
CA PHE A 293 -16.94 -10.73 5.25
C PHE A 293 -17.68 -10.82 6.59
N SER A 294 -17.38 -11.85 7.39
CA SER A 294 -17.93 -12.03 8.74
C SER A 294 -17.55 -10.91 9.70
N ASP A 295 -16.42 -10.21 9.47
CA ASP A 295 -16.01 -9.08 10.31
C ASP A 295 -16.59 -7.73 9.83
N ARG A 296 -17.45 -7.75 8.79
CA ARG A 296 -18.06 -6.55 8.18
C ARG A 296 -19.51 -6.38 8.63
N ASP A 297 -19.74 -6.25 9.93
CA ASP A 297 -21.09 -6.17 10.53
C ASP A 297 -21.99 -5.15 9.84
N GLN A 298 -21.50 -3.92 9.63
CA GLN A 298 -22.28 -2.87 8.96
C GLN A 298 -22.65 -3.21 7.51
N LEU A 299 -21.76 -3.90 6.78
CA LEU A 299 -22.06 -4.33 5.40
C LEU A 299 -23.14 -5.42 5.42
N GLN A 300 -23.02 -6.40 6.32
CA GLN A 300 -24.02 -7.46 6.48
C GLN A 300 -25.39 -6.86 6.82
N THR A 301 -25.47 -5.98 7.82
CA THR A 301 -26.71 -5.29 8.17
C THR A 301 -27.28 -4.47 7.01
N SER A 302 -26.44 -3.84 6.19
CA SER A 302 -26.90 -3.07 5.02
C SER A 302 -27.46 -3.97 3.90
N LEU A 303 -26.96 -5.20 3.80
CA LEU A 303 -27.42 -6.20 2.83
C LEU A 303 -28.67 -6.95 3.30
N ASP A 304 -28.93 -6.97 4.61
CA ASP A 304 -30.16 -7.51 5.18
C ASP A 304 -31.36 -6.55 5.04
N ASP A 305 -31.11 -5.26 4.76
CA ASP A 305 -32.15 -4.27 4.51
C ASP A 305 -32.44 -4.10 2.99
N PRO A 306 -33.61 -4.56 2.49
CA PRO A 306 -33.96 -4.43 1.09
C PRO A 306 -33.96 -2.97 0.59
N LYS A 307 -34.33 -2.01 1.44
CA LYS A 307 -34.37 -0.59 1.04
C LYS A 307 -32.97 -0.09 0.69
N THR A 308 -31.98 -0.48 1.49
CA THR A 308 -30.59 -0.14 1.25
C THR A 308 -30.07 -0.76 -0.05
N ILE A 309 -30.41 -2.02 -0.35
CA ILE A 309 -30.08 -2.67 -1.64
C ILE A 309 -30.68 -1.91 -2.84
N PHE A 310 -31.98 -1.60 -2.80
CA PHE A 310 -32.64 -0.90 -3.91
C PHE A 310 -32.05 0.49 -4.12
N LYS A 311 -31.82 1.24 -3.02
CA LYS A 311 -31.16 2.55 -3.08
C LYS A 311 -29.74 2.46 -3.66
N THR A 312 -28.99 1.39 -3.40
CA THR A 312 -27.70 1.17 -4.05
C THR A 312 -27.84 1.09 -5.58
N PHE A 313 -28.82 0.36 -6.11
CA PHE A 313 -29.04 0.29 -7.56
C PHE A 313 -29.47 1.62 -8.19
N GLU A 314 -30.18 2.49 -7.45
CA GLU A 314 -30.53 3.84 -7.91
C GLU A 314 -29.29 4.71 -8.21
N THR A 315 -28.15 4.41 -7.58
CA THR A 315 -26.89 5.12 -7.84
C THR A 315 -26.21 4.71 -9.15
N ALA A 316 -26.63 3.59 -9.76
CA ALA A 316 -26.06 3.09 -10.99
C ALA A 316 -26.41 4.03 -12.18
N PRO A 317 -25.47 4.37 -13.07
CA PRO A 317 -25.73 5.27 -14.20
C PRO A 317 -26.98 4.90 -15.03
N GLY A 318 -28.03 5.73 -15.01
CA GLY A 318 -29.41 5.37 -15.40
C GLY A 318 -29.71 5.00 -16.86
N ASP A 319 -28.71 4.85 -17.74
CA ASP A 319 -28.91 4.46 -19.14
C ASP A 319 -28.96 2.92 -19.28
N PRO A 320 -30.09 2.32 -19.69
CA PRO A 320 -30.26 0.87 -19.83
C PRO A 320 -29.35 0.23 -20.90
N THR A 321 -28.82 1.03 -21.84
CA THR A 321 -27.90 0.52 -22.88
C THR A 321 -26.53 0.16 -22.33
N PHE A 322 -26.25 0.51 -21.07
CA PHE A 322 -25.00 0.21 -20.40
C PHE A 322 -25.17 -0.85 -19.33
N ARG A 323 -24.21 -1.78 -19.32
CA ARG A 323 -23.98 -2.70 -18.21
C ARG A 323 -23.13 -1.98 -17.17
N THR A 324 -23.49 -2.15 -15.91
CA THR A 324 -22.76 -1.54 -14.80
C THR A 324 -22.49 -2.54 -13.70
N ALA A 325 -21.31 -2.45 -13.09
CA ALA A 325 -20.98 -3.24 -11.91
C ALA A 325 -20.15 -2.44 -10.91
N ALA A 326 -20.30 -2.77 -9.62
CA ALA A 326 -19.53 -2.22 -8.52
C ALA A 326 -19.21 -3.35 -7.51
N PHE A 327 -17.99 -3.38 -7.00
CA PHE A 327 -17.60 -4.30 -5.94
C PHE A 327 -17.52 -3.56 -4.60
N ILE A 328 -18.29 -4.04 -3.62
CA ILE A 328 -18.50 -3.37 -2.34
C ILE A 328 -17.93 -4.23 -1.22
N VAL A 329 -17.08 -3.62 -0.39
CA VAL A 329 -16.37 -4.30 0.71
C VAL A 329 -16.61 -3.66 2.08
N LYS A 330 -17.28 -2.50 2.16
CA LYS A 330 -17.63 -1.81 3.42
C LYS A 330 -19.07 -1.29 3.38
N GLY A 331 -19.73 -1.25 4.54
CA GLY A 331 -21.08 -0.69 4.67
C GLY A 331 -21.13 0.80 4.32
N GLU A 332 -20.21 1.61 4.84
CA GLU A 332 -20.09 3.03 4.46
C GLU A 332 -19.89 3.25 2.96
N GLN A 333 -19.19 2.33 2.26
CA GLN A 333 -19.04 2.41 0.80
C GLN A 333 -20.39 2.21 0.10
N MET A 334 -21.21 1.28 0.59
CA MET A 334 -22.56 1.03 0.06
C MET A 334 -23.48 2.26 0.26
N LEU A 335 -23.41 2.88 1.43
CA LEU A 335 -24.26 4.02 1.79
C LEU A 335 -23.89 5.32 1.05
N ASN A 336 -22.63 5.48 0.66
CA ASN A 336 -22.12 6.67 -0.02
C ASN A 336 -21.83 6.42 -1.52
N LEU A 337 -22.34 5.33 -2.09
CA LEU A 337 -22.08 4.97 -3.47
C LEU A 337 -22.64 6.04 -4.43
N SER A 338 -21.88 6.36 -5.47
CA SER A 338 -22.26 7.32 -6.50
C SER A 338 -22.12 6.71 -7.90
N SER A 339 -22.63 7.39 -8.92
CA SER A 339 -22.52 6.95 -10.31
C SER A 339 -21.07 6.84 -10.80
N LYS A 340 -20.12 7.49 -10.12
CA LYS A 340 -18.67 7.44 -10.35
C LYS A 340 -17.97 6.25 -9.69
N ASP A 341 -18.70 5.35 -9.04
CA ASP A 341 -18.16 4.15 -8.42
C ASP A 341 -18.52 2.87 -9.20
N TRP A 342 -19.38 3.01 -10.21
CA TRP A 342 -19.78 1.94 -11.11
C TRP A 342 -18.91 1.90 -12.36
N ILE A 343 -18.35 0.73 -12.67
CA ILE A 343 -17.77 0.48 -14.00
C ILE A 343 -18.90 0.41 -15.00
N LYS A 344 -18.87 1.28 -16.01
CA LYS A 344 -19.89 1.40 -17.05
C LYS A 344 -19.32 0.90 -18.37
N ARG A 345 -19.94 -0.13 -18.96
CA ARG A 345 -19.58 -0.71 -20.26
C ARG A 345 -20.79 -0.72 -21.18
N LYS A 346 -20.60 -0.37 -22.46
CA LYS A 346 -21.69 -0.40 -23.44
C LYS A 346 -22.07 -1.85 -23.68
N ALA A 347 -23.36 -2.15 -23.68
CA ALA A 347 -23.83 -3.48 -24.04
C ALA A 347 -23.57 -3.71 -25.54
N HIS A 348 -22.83 -4.78 -25.85
CA HIS A 348 -22.69 -5.29 -27.20
C HIS A 348 -23.35 -6.67 -27.25
N LEU A 349 -24.36 -6.80 -28.10
CA LEU A 349 -24.82 -8.10 -28.58
C LEU A 349 -23.88 -8.45 -29.73
N GLU A 350 -22.97 -9.38 -29.48
CA GLU A 350 -22.07 -9.91 -30.51
C GLU A 350 -22.57 -11.30 -30.89
N ASP A 351 -22.86 -11.49 -32.18
CA ASP A 351 -23.12 -12.82 -32.72
C ASP A 351 -21.79 -13.57 -32.80
N PHE A 352 -21.70 -14.69 -32.09
CA PHE A 352 -20.52 -15.54 -32.16
C PHE A 352 -20.51 -16.30 -33.50
N PRO A 353 -19.34 -16.42 -34.16
CA PRO A 353 -19.21 -17.33 -35.28
C PRO A 353 -19.59 -18.72 -34.78
N GLY A 354 -20.40 -19.44 -35.56
CA GLY A 354 -20.74 -20.83 -35.26
C GLY A 354 -19.48 -21.73 -35.24
N LEU A 355 -19.68 -23.04 -35.11
CA LEU A 355 -18.62 -24.05 -34.88
C LEU A 355 -17.54 -24.19 -35.99
N TYR A 356 -17.59 -23.35 -37.03
CA TYR A 356 -16.72 -23.44 -38.21
C TYR A 356 -15.37 -22.71 -38.04
N ASP A 357 -15.25 -21.80 -37.07
CA ASP A 357 -14.01 -21.03 -36.81
C ASP A 357 -13.76 -20.94 -35.30
N LEU A 358 -13.17 -21.99 -34.74
CA LEU A 358 -12.98 -22.16 -33.30
C LEU A 358 -12.02 -21.14 -32.69
N ASP A 359 -10.96 -20.75 -33.41
CA ASP A 359 -9.97 -19.79 -32.93
C ASP A 359 -10.57 -18.40 -32.85
N ARG A 360 -11.29 -17.97 -33.90
CA ARG A 360 -12.01 -16.70 -33.91
C ARG A 360 -13.12 -16.70 -32.86
N GLN A 361 -13.83 -17.81 -32.69
CA GLN A 361 -14.84 -17.94 -31.65
C GLN A 361 -14.23 -17.77 -30.26
N ALA A 362 -13.09 -18.42 -29.97
CA ALA A 362 -12.39 -18.29 -28.70
C ALA A 362 -11.93 -16.85 -28.42
N GLN A 363 -11.36 -16.17 -29.44
CA GLN A 363 -10.96 -14.78 -29.31
C GLN A 363 -12.17 -13.87 -29.03
N MET A 364 -13.26 -14.01 -29.78
CA MET A 364 -14.46 -13.20 -29.58
C MET A 364 -15.09 -13.43 -28.20
N VAL A 365 -15.09 -14.67 -27.70
CA VAL A 365 -15.55 -14.98 -26.34
C VAL A 365 -14.68 -14.28 -25.30
N GLN A 366 -13.36 -14.29 -25.46
CA GLN A 366 -12.45 -13.60 -24.54
C GLN A 366 -12.67 -12.09 -24.55
N GLU A 367 -12.78 -11.47 -25.74
CA GLU A 367 -13.09 -10.04 -25.88
C GLU A 367 -14.44 -9.69 -25.25
N TYR A 368 -15.45 -10.56 -25.42
CA TYR A 368 -16.76 -10.38 -24.80
C TYR A 368 -16.69 -10.41 -23.27
N ILE A 369 -15.92 -11.35 -22.70
CA ILE A 369 -15.68 -11.45 -21.26
C ILE A 369 -15.01 -10.17 -20.74
N GLU A 370 -13.98 -9.67 -21.42
CA GLU A 370 -13.25 -8.45 -21.03
C GLU A 370 -14.10 -7.18 -21.10
N LYS A 371 -15.09 -7.15 -22.00
CA LYS A 371 -16.09 -6.08 -22.10
C LYS A 371 -17.13 -6.11 -20.98
N GLN A 372 -17.24 -7.18 -20.19
CA GLN A 372 -18.18 -7.22 -19.07
C GLN A 372 -17.75 -6.25 -17.94
N PRO A 373 -18.68 -5.51 -17.33
CA PRO A 373 -18.33 -4.55 -16.27
C PRO A 373 -17.82 -5.25 -15.00
N SER A 374 -18.17 -6.52 -14.78
CA SER A 374 -17.70 -7.32 -13.64
C SER A 374 -16.27 -7.84 -13.85
N TYR A 375 -15.78 -7.92 -15.09
CA TYR A 375 -14.49 -8.52 -15.42
C TYR A 375 -13.31 -7.88 -14.68
N PRO A 376 -13.18 -6.53 -14.63
CA PRO A 376 -12.06 -5.89 -13.92
C PRO A 376 -11.98 -6.28 -12.45
N PHE A 377 -13.12 -6.47 -11.77
CA PHE A 377 -13.14 -6.89 -10.37
C PHE A 377 -12.74 -8.36 -10.21
N LEU A 378 -13.31 -9.26 -11.01
CA LEU A 378 -12.96 -10.68 -10.96
C LEU A 378 -11.48 -10.88 -11.29
N LYS A 379 -10.98 -10.18 -12.31
CA LYS A 379 -9.57 -10.21 -12.71
C LYS A 379 -8.65 -9.64 -11.62
N ALA A 380 -9.05 -8.56 -10.96
CA ALA A 380 -8.30 -7.99 -9.85
C ALA A 380 -8.26 -8.94 -8.64
N ILE A 381 -9.34 -9.68 -8.37
CA ILE A 381 -9.34 -10.74 -7.35
C ILE A 381 -8.40 -11.89 -7.76
N GLU A 382 -8.48 -12.39 -8.98
CA GLU A 382 -7.59 -13.45 -9.50
C GLU A 382 -6.11 -13.07 -9.41
N ASN A 383 -5.79 -11.79 -9.66
CA ASN A 383 -4.43 -11.27 -9.60
C ASN A 383 -3.99 -10.91 -8.15
N GLY A 384 -4.84 -11.08 -7.14
CA GLY A 384 -4.54 -10.75 -5.74
C GLY A 384 -4.49 -9.24 -5.43
N LEU A 385 -5.03 -8.40 -6.32
CA LEU A 385 -5.14 -6.95 -6.11
C LEU A 385 -6.35 -6.58 -5.24
N ILE A 386 -7.41 -7.38 -5.28
CA ILE A 386 -8.50 -7.36 -4.30
C ILE A 386 -8.30 -8.55 -3.37
N THR A 387 -8.16 -8.29 -2.07
CA THR A 387 -7.88 -9.29 -1.05
C THR A 387 -8.93 -9.32 0.07
N SER A 388 -9.66 -8.23 0.29
CA SER A 388 -10.81 -8.21 1.19
C SER A 388 -12.01 -8.92 0.57
N GLN A 389 -12.82 -9.55 1.43
CA GLN A 389 -14.08 -10.15 1.01
C GLN A 389 -15.20 -9.10 0.89
N GLY A 390 -16.10 -9.29 -0.06
CA GLY A 390 -17.17 -8.34 -0.38
C GLY A 390 -18.23 -8.94 -1.31
N VAL A 391 -19.05 -8.06 -1.88
CA VAL A 391 -20.18 -8.41 -2.74
C VAL A 391 -20.14 -7.63 -4.05
N LEU A 392 -20.61 -8.27 -5.12
CA LEU A 392 -20.71 -7.67 -6.44
C LEU A 392 -22.14 -7.20 -6.68
N PHE A 393 -22.31 -5.91 -6.91
CA PHE A 393 -23.54 -5.34 -7.45
C PHE A 393 -23.39 -5.22 -8.95
N SER A 394 -24.36 -5.75 -9.70
CA SER A 394 -24.38 -5.66 -11.15
C SER A 394 -25.77 -5.33 -11.64
N ARG A 395 -25.91 -4.47 -12.63
CA ARG A 395 -27.25 -4.16 -13.18
C ARG A 395 -27.91 -5.41 -13.77
N TYR A 396 -27.13 -6.20 -14.50
CA TYR A 396 -27.56 -7.47 -15.08
C TYR A 396 -26.81 -8.62 -14.43
N PHE A 397 -27.42 -9.81 -14.36
CA PHE A 397 -26.70 -11.00 -13.90
C PHE A 397 -25.42 -11.20 -14.74
N PRO A 398 -24.27 -11.55 -14.12
CA PRO A 398 -23.05 -11.80 -14.86
C PRO A 398 -23.24 -12.87 -15.94
N SER A 399 -22.61 -12.68 -17.09
CA SER A 399 -22.74 -13.61 -18.22
C SER A 399 -22.26 -15.02 -17.85
N PRO A 400 -22.92 -16.09 -18.37
CA PRO A 400 -22.47 -17.46 -18.19
C PRO A 400 -21.03 -17.71 -18.68
N LEU A 401 -20.56 -16.93 -19.66
CA LEU A 401 -19.19 -17.00 -20.14
C LEU A 401 -18.15 -16.61 -19.06
N MET A 402 -18.59 -15.91 -18.01
CA MET A 402 -17.76 -15.60 -16.84
C MET A 402 -17.71 -16.73 -15.80
N LYS A 403 -18.42 -17.85 -16.00
CA LYS A 403 -18.49 -18.97 -15.05
C LYS A 403 -17.11 -19.45 -14.60
N LYS A 404 -16.16 -19.59 -15.54
CA LYS A 404 -14.79 -20.01 -15.21
C LYS A 404 -14.12 -19.08 -14.19
N MET A 405 -14.29 -17.76 -14.34
CA MET A 405 -13.74 -16.77 -13.40
C MET A 405 -14.49 -16.82 -12.06
N LEU A 406 -15.82 -16.88 -12.09
CA LEU A 406 -16.66 -16.93 -10.88
C LEU A 406 -16.39 -18.17 -10.02
N LEU A 407 -16.06 -19.30 -10.66
CA LEU A 407 -15.69 -20.54 -10.00
C LEU A 407 -14.20 -20.63 -9.63
N GLY A 408 -13.39 -19.62 -9.97
CA GLY A 408 -12.00 -19.58 -9.55
C GLY A 408 -11.88 -19.50 -8.04
N ASP A 409 -10.97 -20.28 -7.45
CA ASP A 409 -10.78 -20.39 -6.00
C ASP A 409 -10.64 -19.02 -5.30
N LEU A 410 -9.89 -18.11 -5.92
CA LEU A 410 -9.70 -16.75 -5.43
C LEU A 410 -10.98 -15.93 -5.44
N VAL A 411 -11.74 -16.03 -6.54
CA VAL A 411 -13.00 -15.32 -6.69
C VAL A 411 -14.00 -15.81 -5.66
N GLN A 412 -14.16 -17.11 -5.47
CA GLN A 412 -15.06 -17.65 -4.44
C GLN A 412 -14.66 -17.27 -3.00
N ARG A 413 -13.35 -17.08 -2.76
CA ARG A 413 -12.86 -16.62 -1.46
C ARG A 413 -13.22 -15.15 -1.20
N CYS A 414 -13.11 -14.27 -2.19
CA CYS A 414 -13.38 -12.84 -1.99
C CYS A 414 -14.83 -12.43 -2.27
N LEU A 415 -15.50 -13.05 -3.25
CA LEU A 415 -16.86 -12.75 -3.65
C LEU A 415 -17.84 -13.57 -2.80
N LYS A 416 -18.59 -12.91 -1.91
CA LYS A 416 -19.54 -13.54 -0.99
C LYS A 416 -21.00 -13.41 -1.38
N GLY A 417 -21.29 -12.60 -2.40
CA GLY A 417 -22.64 -12.45 -2.93
C GLY A 417 -22.64 -11.67 -4.24
N ILE A 418 -23.62 -11.97 -5.08
CA ILE A 418 -23.91 -11.24 -6.32
C ILE A 418 -25.33 -10.73 -6.21
N TYR A 419 -25.49 -9.41 -6.24
CA TYR A 419 -26.78 -8.72 -6.26
C TYR A 419 -27.00 -8.18 -7.66
N PHE A 420 -28.18 -8.43 -8.22
CA PHE A 420 -28.52 -7.95 -9.56
C PHE A 420 -29.94 -7.40 -9.67
N GLN A 421 -30.11 -6.39 -10.53
CA GLN A 421 -31.39 -5.72 -10.74
C GLN A 421 -32.24 -6.43 -11.79
N PHE A 422 -31.61 -6.87 -12.88
CA PHE A 422 -32.27 -7.56 -14.00
C PHE A 422 -31.61 -8.92 -14.24
N PRO A 423 -32.40 -9.97 -14.52
CA PRO A 423 -31.89 -11.32 -14.63
C PRO A 423 -31.06 -11.56 -15.89
N SER A 424 -31.47 -11.03 -17.04
CA SER A 424 -30.72 -11.12 -18.28
C SER A 424 -31.08 -9.94 -19.16
N GLN A 425 -30.10 -9.42 -19.89
CA GLN A 425 -30.35 -8.38 -20.87
C GLN A 425 -31.03 -8.93 -22.14
N SER A 426 -30.73 -10.18 -22.50
CA SER A 426 -31.16 -10.79 -23.76
C SER A 426 -32.57 -11.37 -23.71
N HIS A 427 -32.93 -11.97 -22.57
CA HIS A 427 -34.15 -12.77 -22.46
C HIS A 427 -35.20 -12.17 -21.52
N GLY A 428 -34.85 -11.19 -20.68
CA GLY A 428 -35.78 -10.50 -19.77
C GLY A 428 -36.40 -11.37 -18.65
N GLU A 429 -36.27 -12.69 -18.74
CA GLU A 429 -36.78 -13.66 -17.77
C GLU A 429 -35.75 -14.00 -16.69
N TYR A 430 -36.22 -14.25 -15.47
CA TYR A 430 -35.39 -14.76 -14.38
C TYR A 430 -34.93 -16.19 -14.66
N PHE A 431 -33.62 -16.42 -14.60
CA PHE A 431 -33.00 -17.75 -14.71
C PHE A 431 -33.34 -18.47 -16.03
N SER A 432 -33.01 -17.84 -17.15
CA SER A 432 -33.03 -18.49 -18.47
C SER A 432 -32.18 -19.77 -18.46
N HIS A 433 -32.34 -20.65 -19.45
CA HIS A 433 -31.50 -21.85 -19.57
C HIS A 433 -30.00 -21.53 -19.51
N GLU A 434 -29.59 -20.39 -20.06
CA GLU A 434 -28.23 -19.88 -20.00
C GLU A 434 -27.84 -19.41 -18.59
N ASP A 435 -28.70 -18.66 -17.89
CA ASP A 435 -28.41 -18.20 -16.52
C ASP A 435 -28.30 -19.39 -15.54
N ARG A 436 -29.16 -20.41 -15.71
CA ARG A 436 -29.07 -21.68 -14.95
C ARG A 436 -27.79 -22.45 -15.20
N SER A 437 -27.17 -22.28 -16.36
CA SER A 437 -25.87 -22.88 -16.65
C SER A 437 -24.73 -22.22 -15.86
N THR A 438 -24.96 -21.02 -15.31
CA THR A 438 -23.99 -20.29 -14.47
C THR A 438 -24.07 -20.68 -13.00
N LEU A 439 -25.30 -20.94 -12.53
CA LEU A 439 -25.59 -21.58 -11.25
C LEU A 439 -25.02 -23.02 -11.23
#